data_AF-A0A9E1SK73-F1
#
_entry.id   AF-A0A9E1SK73-F1
#
_cell.length_a   1.000
_cell.length_b   1.000
_cell.length_c   1.000
_cell.angle_alpha   90.00
_cell.angle_beta   90.00
_cell.angle_gamma   90.00
#
_symmetry.space_group_name_H-M   'P 1'
#
loop_
_entity.id
_entity.type
_entity.pdbx_description
1 polymer ?
#
loop_
_entity_poly.entity_id
_entity_poly.type
_entity_poly.pdbx_seq_one_letter_code
_entity_poly.pdbx_strand_id
1 'polypeptide(L)'
;DIFIGVNAVDYSGYPDCRPQFIEAFQALANVATKAGVEGHKINIHAPLIDMSKGEIILQGTRLQVDYARTVSCYVASPEGLACGECDACRLRQEGFAEAGVPDPTAYKVGVSL
;
A
#
# COMPACT_ATOMS: atom_id res chain seq x y z
N ASP A 1 16.94 4.45 -8.14
CA ASP A 1 15.47 4.53 -8.08
C ASP A 1 14.98 4.25 -6.68
N ILE A 2 13.81 4.78 -6.32
CA ILE A 2 13.09 4.52 -5.06
C ILE A 2 11.68 4.11 -5.43
N PHE A 3 11.17 3.02 -4.86
CA PHE A 3 9.78 2.57 -5.06
C PHE A 3 9.01 2.76 -3.77
N ILE A 4 7.80 3.32 -3.88
CA ILE A 4 6.90 3.55 -2.74
C ILE A 4 5.52 3.01 -3.06
N GLY A 5 4.85 2.45 -2.05
CA GLY A 5 3.51 1.88 -2.16
C GLY A 5 2.38 2.87 -1.86
N VAL A 6 2.59 4.18 -2.09
CA VAL A 6 1.54 5.19 -1.84
C VAL A 6 0.36 4.99 -2.79
N ASN A 7 -0.83 5.31 -2.29
CA ASN A 7 -2.08 5.21 -3.02
C ASN A 7 -2.89 6.49 -2.78
N ALA A 8 -3.51 7.02 -3.84
CA ALA A 8 -4.28 8.26 -3.81
C ALA A 8 -5.80 8.04 -3.93
N VAL A 9 -6.23 6.83 -4.29
CA VAL A 9 -7.64 6.46 -4.53
C VAL A 9 -8.38 6.19 -3.22
N ASP A 10 -7.73 5.48 -2.31
CA ASP A 10 -8.30 5.14 -1.01
C ASP A 10 -8.23 6.37 -0.11
N TYR A 11 -9.29 7.17 -0.17
CA TYR A 11 -9.39 8.52 0.37
C TYR A 11 -9.14 8.56 1.88
N SER A 12 -7.87 8.70 2.24
CA SER A 12 -7.43 9.02 3.60
C SER A 12 -7.32 10.54 3.80
N GLY A 13 -7.42 11.33 2.73
CA GLY A 13 -7.31 12.80 2.76
C GLY A 13 -5.88 13.32 2.90
N TYR A 14 -4.88 12.44 2.93
CA TYR A 14 -3.47 12.78 3.11
C TYR A 14 -2.91 13.47 1.85
N PRO A 15 -2.53 14.76 1.93
CA PRO A 15 -2.07 15.52 0.77
C PRO A 15 -0.71 15.02 0.22
N ASP A 16 0.04 14.30 1.04
CA ASP A 16 1.36 13.72 0.74
C ASP A 16 1.30 12.40 -0.04
N CYS A 17 0.12 11.85 -0.28
CA CYS A 17 -0.04 10.65 -1.11
C CYS A 17 -0.37 10.97 -2.59
N ARG A 18 -0.43 12.26 -2.96
CA ARG A 18 -0.86 12.70 -4.30
C ARG A 18 0.31 12.74 -5.29
N PRO A 19 0.06 12.54 -6.60
CA PRO A 19 1.10 12.64 -7.63
C PRO A 19 1.90 13.95 -7.55
N GLN A 20 1.23 15.08 -7.31
CA GLN A 20 1.87 16.39 -7.22
C GLN A 20 2.88 16.48 -6.06
N PHE A 21 2.58 15.84 -4.92
CA PHE A 21 3.52 15.80 -3.81
C PHE A 21 4.74 14.96 -4.18
N ILE A 22 4.54 13.79 -4.80
CA ILE A 22 5.63 12.91 -5.22
C ILE A 22 6.55 13.60 -6.23
N GLU A 23 5.99 14.28 -7.24
CA GLU A 23 6.74 15.06 -8.21
C GLU A 23 7.55 16.19 -7.56
N ALA A 24 6.91 16.96 -6.68
CA ALA A 24 7.56 18.06 -5.97
C ALA A 24 8.69 17.56 -5.05
N PHE A 25 8.46 16.46 -4.32
CA PHE A 25 9.44 15.87 -3.43
C PHE A 25 10.63 15.30 -4.21
N GLN A 26 10.39 14.65 -5.35
CA GLN A 26 11.46 14.18 -6.23
C GLN A 26 12.33 15.35 -6.74
N ALA A 27 11.70 16.46 -7.16
CA ALA A 27 12.43 17.65 -7.59
C ALA A 27 13.30 18.22 -6.46
N LEU A 28 12.74 18.32 -5.25
CA LEU A 28 13.45 18.74 -4.06
C LEU A 28 14.63 17.82 -3.74
N ALA A 29 14.41 16.50 -3.71
CA ALA A 29 15.45 15.52 -3.39
C ALA A 29 16.64 15.60 -4.36
N ASN A 30 16.38 15.90 -5.64
CA ASN A 30 17.42 16.04 -6.65
C ASN A 30 18.30 17.29 -6.49
N VAL A 31 17.81 18.35 -5.84
CA VAL A 31 18.61 19.56 -5.54
C VAL A 31 19.16 19.60 -4.12
N ALA A 32 18.53 18.87 -3.20
CA ALA A 32 18.85 18.90 -1.77
C ALA A 32 19.77 17.76 -1.30
N THR A 33 20.13 16.81 -2.17
CA THR A 33 21.01 15.69 -1.81
C THR A 33 22.34 15.75 -2.56
N LYS A 34 23.43 15.32 -1.91
CA LYS A 34 24.76 15.20 -2.53
C LYS A 34 24.71 14.34 -3.80
N ALA A 35 24.02 13.20 -3.73
CA ALA A 35 23.82 12.30 -4.87
C ALA A 35 23.17 13.03 -6.06
N GLY A 36 22.07 13.76 -5.81
CA GLY A 36 21.38 14.53 -6.84
C GLY A 36 22.26 15.59 -7.51
N VAL A 37 22.99 16.39 -6.71
CA VAL A 37 23.87 17.45 -7.24
C VAL A 37 25.14 16.92 -7.93
N GLU A 38 25.58 15.70 -7.60
CA GLU A 38 26.68 14.99 -8.27
C GLU A 38 26.21 14.20 -9.51
N GLY A 39 24.95 14.37 -9.95
CA GLY A 39 24.41 13.78 -11.18
C GLY A 39 23.70 12.44 -11.02
N HIS A 40 23.66 11.89 -9.81
CA HIS A 40 22.91 10.65 -9.50
C HIS A 40 21.47 11.00 -9.15
N LYS A 41 20.66 11.28 -10.18
CA LYS A 41 19.26 11.66 -9.99
C LYS A 41 18.46 10.54 -9.31
N ILE A 42 17.64 10.94 -8.35
CA ILE A 42 16.64 10.12 -7.69
C ILE A 42 15.37 10.16 -8.54
N ASN A 43 14.89 8.98 -8.91
CA ASN A 43 13.55 8.78 -9.48
C ASN A 43 12.70 8.02 -8.44
N ILE A 44 11.53 8.56 -8.13
CA ILE A 44 10.54 7.98 -7.22
C ILE A 44 9.42 7.37 -8.06
N HIS A 45 9.16 6.09 -7.84
CA HIS A 45 8.13 5.32 -8.52
C HIS A 45 7.01 5.01 -7.53
N ALA A 46 5.79 5.43 -7.86
CA ALA A 46 4.59 5.13 -7.09
C ALA A 46 3.61 4.30 -7.94
N PRO A 47 3.94 3.02 -8.24
CA PRO A 47 3.19 2.22 -9.22
C PRO A 47 1.75 1.90 -8.82
N LEU A 48 1.41 2.08 -7.54
CA LEU A 48 0.09 1.78 -7.00
C LEU A 48 -0.79 3.03 -6.83
N ILE A 49 -0.31 4.22 -7.24
CA ILE A 49 -0.90 5.51 -6.84
C ILE A 49 -2.35 5.67 -7.30
N ASP A 50 -2.66 5.18 -8.49
CA ASP A 50 -3.98 5.30 -9.13
C ASP A 50 -4.79 3.99 -9.11
N MET A 51 -4.31 2.95 -8.43
CA MET A 51 -4.98 1.64 -8.39
C MET A 51 -6.01 1.57 -7.26
N SER A 52 -7.14 0.89 -7.45
CA SER A 52 -8.01 0.50 -6.33
C SER A 52 -7.37 -0.62 -5.48
N LYS A 53 -7.92 -0.90 -4.28
CA LYS A 53 -7.50 -2.08 -3.51
C LYS A 53 -7.66 -3.38 -4.27
N GLY A 54 -8.78 -3.58 -4.97
CA GLY A 54 -8.97 -4.74 -5.84
C GLY A 54 -7.91 -4.86 -6.94
N GLU A 55 -7.56 -3.76 -7.61
CA GLU A 55 -6.50 -3.75 -8.63
C GLU A 55 -5.12 -4.07 -8.03
N ILE A 56 -4.82 -3.56 -6.83
CA ILE A 56 -3.58 -3.89 -6.11
C ILE A 56 -3.52 -5.38 -5.77
N ILE A 57 -4.62 -5.97 -5.29
CA ILE A 57 -4.71 -7.42 -5.02
C ILE A 57 -4.48 -8.22 -6.31
N LEU A 58 -5.18 -7.89 -7.39
CA LEU A 58 -5.02 -8.58 -8.69
C LEU A 58 -3.58 -8.48 -9.20
N GLN A 59 -2.95 -7.31 -9.09
CA GLN A 59 -1.57 -7.11 -9.53
C GLN A 59 -0.59 -7.93 -8.70
N GLY A 60 -0.73 -7.96 -7.37
CA GLY A 60 0.12 -8.78 -6.52
C GLY A 60 -0.09 -10.28 -6.76
N THR A 61 -1.33 -10.73 -6.95
CA THR A 61 -1.63 -12.12 -7.32
C THR A 61 -0.99 -12.50 -8.64
N ARG A 62 -1.06 -11.63 -9.66
CA ARG A 62 -0.37 -11.83 -10.96
C ARG A 62 1.15 -11.96 -10.80
N LEU A 63 1.72 -11.20 -9.86
CA LEU A 63 3.14 -11.24 -9.50
C LEU A 63 3.49 -12.34 -8.48
N GLN A 64 2.54 -13.20 -8.13
CA GLN A 64 2.71 -14.32 -7.20
C GLN A 64 3.14 -13.87 -5.79
N VAL A 65 2.63 -12.72 -5.34
CA VAL A 65 2.81 -12.26 -3.95
C VAL A 65 2.09 -13.22 -3.00
N ASP A 66 2.83 -13.71 -2.00
CA ASP A 66 2.25 -14.48 -0.90
C ASP A 66 1.62 -13.52 0.12
N TYR A 67 0.33 -13.25 -0.05
CA TYR A 67 -0.42 -12.34 0.83
C TYR A 67 -0.57 -12.87 2.26
N ALA A 68 -0.39 -14.17 2.52
CA ALA A 68 -0.43 -14.73 3.87
C ALA A 68 0.74 -14.24 4.73
N ARG A 69 1.81 -13.76 4.10
CA ARG A 69 3.01 -13.21 4.76
C ARG A 69 2.95 -11.69 4.97
N THR A 70 1.84 -11.05 4.58
CA THR A 70 1.67 -9.59 4.69
C THR A 70 0.79 -9.22 5.86
N VAL A 71 1.01 -8.04 6.43
CA VAL A 71 0.21 -7.50 7.54
C VAL A 71 -0.36 -6.16 7.13
N SER A 72 -1.67 -6.00 7.29
CA SER A 72 -2.36 -4.71 7.12
C SER A 72 -3.03 -4.22 8.39
N CYS A 73 -3.41 -5.13 9.30
CA CYS A 73 -4.13 -4.80 10.52
C CYS A 73 -3.33 -3.86 11.45
N TYR A 74 -3.96 -2.78 11.92
CA TYR A 74 -3.32 -1.83 12.85
C TYR A 74 -3.12 -2.39 14.27
N VAL A 75 -3.98 -3.30 14.69
CA VAL A 75 -4.02 -3.82 16.06
C VAL A 75 -4.01 -5.36 16.08
N ALA A 76 -3.12 -5.92 15.26
CA ALA A 76 -2.92 -7.37 15.19
C ALA A 76 -2.60 -7.93 16.59
N SER A 77 -3.01 -9.17 16.86
CA SER A 77 -2.67 -9.83 18.12
C SER A 77 -1.16 -10.09 18.22
N PRO A 78 -0.63 -10.39 19.43
CA PRO A 78 0.75 -10.84 19.58
C PRO A 78 1.12 -12.06 18.71
N GLU A 79 0.14 -12.90 18.40
CA GLU A 79 0.25 -14.08 17.53
C GLU A 79 0.12 -13.73 16.03
N GLY A 80 -0.09 -12.45 15.70
CA GLY A 80 -0.21 -11.97 14.33
C GLY A 80 -1.62 -12.00 13.74
N LEU A 81 -2.67 -12.32 14.52
CA LEU A 81 -4.04 -12.39 14.01
C LEU A 81 -4.61 -10.99 13.76
N ALA A 82 -5.14 -10.76 12.56
CA ALA A 82 -5.80 -9.52 12.20
C ALA A 82 -7.11 -9.33 12.98
N CYS A 83 -7.41 -8.10 13.38
CA CYS A 83 -8.59 -7.82 14.22
C CYS A 83 -9.91 -7.86 13.46
N GLY A 84 -9.90 -7.76 12.13
CA GLY A 84 -11.09 -7.83 11.28
C GLY A 84 -11.99 -6.60 11.29
N GLU A 85 -11.81 -5.66 12.22
CA GLU A 85 -12.74 -4.53 12.40
C GLU A 85 -12.12 -3.14 12.17
N CYS A 86 -10.79 -3.01 12.18
CA CYS A 86 -10.14 -1.72 11.88
C CYS A 86 -10.23 -1.39 10.39
N ASP A 87 -10.08 -0.11 10.04
CA ASP A 87 -10.23 0.35 8.64
C ASP A 87 -9.28 -0.36 7.68
N ALA A 88 -8.04 -0.65 8.10
CA ALA A 88 -7.12 -1.42 7.28
C ALA A 88 -7.55 -2.89 7.08
N CYS A 89 -8.27 -3.50 8.03
CA CYS A 89 -8.86 -4.82 7.82
C CYS A 89 -10.03 -4.76 6.85
N ARG A 90 -10.92 -3.76 6.98
CA ARG A 90 -12.06 -3.57 6.08
C ARG A 90 -11.61 -3.35 4.64
N LEU A 91 -10.72 -2.39 4.41
CA LEU A 91 -10.18 -2.09 3.07
C LEU A 91 -9.46 -3.30 2.45
N ARG A 92 -8.81 -4.12 3.28
CA ARG A 92 -8.17 -5.34 2.81
C ARG A 92 -9.20 -6.38 2.37
N GLN A 93 -10.21 -6.64 3.20
CA GLN A 93 -11.29 -7.59 2.89
C GLN A 93 -12.05 -7.15 1.65
N GLU A 94 -12.39 -5.85 1.55
CA GLU A 94 -13.00 -5.24 0.37
C GLU A 94 -12.13 -5.44 -0.87
N GLY A 95 -10.82 -5.16 -0.78
CA GLY A 95 -9.89 -5.38 -1.89
C GLY A 95 -9.84 -6.84 -2.37
N PHE A 96 -9.81 -7.81 -1.47
CA PHE A 96 -9.86 -9.23 -1.84
C PHE A 96 -11.20 -9.62 -2.46
N ALA A 97 -12.31 -9.12 -1.90
CA ALA A 97 -13.65 -9.35 -2.43
C ALA A 97 -13.82 -8.75 -3.84
N GLU A 98 -13.40 -7.51 -4.05
CA GLU A 98 -13.39 -6.83 -5.35
C GLU A 98 -12.55 -7.59 -6.39
N ALA A 99 -11.40 -8.11 -5.98
CA ALA A 99 -10.51 -8.88 -6.84
C ALA A 99 -11.05 -10.28 -7.17
N GLY A 100 -12.06 -10.77 -6.45
CA GLY A 100 -12.52 -12.16 -6.55
C GLY A 100 -11.44 -13.18 -6.13
N VAL A 101 -10.51 -12.77 -5.28
CA VAL A 101 -9.39 -13.60 -4.77
C VAL A 101 -9.66 -13.94 -3.30
N PRO A 102 -9.49 -15.21 -2.87
CA PRO A 102 -9.63 -15.55 -1.45
C PRO A 102 -8.62 -14.79 -0.59
N ASP A 103 -9.10 -14.13 0.47
CA ASP A 103 -8.24 -13.47 1.45
C ASP A 103 -7.54 -14.52 2.34
N PRO A 104 -6.20 -14.65 2.30
CA PRO A 104 -5.47 -15.63 3.10
C PRO A 104 -5.20 -15.15 4.53
N THR A 105 -5.72 -14.00 4.93
CA THR A 105 -5.44 -13.38 6.23
C THR A 105 -6.04 -14.19 7.38
N ALA A 106 -5.23 -14.47 8.40
CA ALA A 106 -5.71 -15.08 9.63
C ALA A 106 -6.35 -14.02 10.55
N TYR A 107 -7.67 -14.05 10.68
CA TYR A 107 -8.42 -13.14 11.55
C TYR A 107 -8.68 -13.74 12.94
N LYS A 108 -8.89 -12.88 13.94
CA LYS A 108 -9.36 -13.30 15.27
C LYS A 108 -10.74 -13.98 15.14
N VAL A 109 -10.94 -15.04 15.92
CA VAL A 109 -12.22 -15.77 15.98
C VAL A 109 -13.29 -14.85 16.59
N GLY A 110 -14.46 -14.74 15.95
CA GLY A 110 -15.60 -13.98 16.46
C GLY A 110 -15.88 -12.63 15.76
N VAL A 111 -15.07 -12.26 14.77
CA VAL A 111 -15.40 -11.14 13.87
C VAL A 111 -16.49 -11.64 12.91
N SER A 112 -17.72 -11.19 13.10
CA SER A 112 -18.83 -11.52 12.18
C SER A 112 -18.66 -10.72 10.89
N LEU A 113 -18.79 -11.39 9.74
CA LEU A 113 -19.02 -10.76 8.43
C LEU A 113 -20.45 -10.19 8.39
#